data_AF-A0A182KE66-F1
#
_entry.id   AF-A0A182KE66-F1
#
_cell.length_a   1.000
_cell.length_b   1.000
_cell.length_c   1.000
_cell.angle_alpha   90.00
_cell.angle_beta   90.00
_cell.angle_gamma   90.00
#
_symmetry.space_group_name_H-M   'P 1'
#
loop_
_entity.id
_entity.type
_entity.pdbx_description
1 polymer ?
#
loop_
_entity_poly.entity_id
_entity_poly.type
_entity_poly.pdbx_seq_one_letter_code
_entity_poly.pdbx_strand_id
1 'polypeptide(L)'
;MTFLFWWKIISSEQPITTIIGGPDLYIDTGSTVNLTCIVRHLPEPPPLIQWTHNEQEINYDSPRGGVSVITEKGDITTSYLLIQRARSTDSGKYTCLPSTANPMTVHVHVLNGEHPAAIQGSKGLRGSTVVTFVLVLVLVGLRAFPVR
;
A
#
# COMPACT_ATOMS: atom_id res chain seq x y z
N MET A 1 32.15 -27.68 -16.29
CA MET A 1 30.71 -27.92 -16.56
C MET A 1 29.99 -28.59 -15.39
N THR A 2 30.61 -29.58 -14.74
CA THR A 2 30.04 -30.33 -13.59
C THR A 2 29.67 -29.45 -12.39
N PHE A 3 30.51 -28.46 -12.04
CA PHE A 3 30.24 -27.53 -10.94
C PHE A 3 28.95 -26.69 -11.14
N LEU A 4 28.69 -26.20 -12.36
CA LEU A 4 27.49 -25.42 -12.67
C LEU A 4 26.22 -26.28 -12.63
N PHE A 5 26.33 -27.54 -13.07
CA PHE A 5 25.22 -28.49 -13.07
C PHE A 5 24.88 -28.93 -11.63
N TRP A 6 25.89 -29.19 -10.80
CA TRP A 6 25.70 -29.49 -9.38
C TRP A 6 25.16 -28.27 -8.60
N TRP A 7 25.67 -27.07 -8.85
CA TRP A 7 25.16 -25.83 -8.25
C TRP A 7 23.69 -25.58 -8.61
N LYS A 8 23.29 -25.80 -9.87
CA LYS A 8 21.89 -25.68 -10.32
C LYS A 8 20.95 -26.72 -9.70
N ILE A 9 21.47 -27.86 -9.23
CA ILE A 9 20.72 -28.87 -8.47
C ILE A 9 20.61 -28.49 -6.98
N ILE A 10 21.56 -27.73 -6.44
CA ILE A 10 21.58 -27.31 -5.03
C ILE A 10 20.63 -26.13 -4.77
N SER A 11 20.32 -25.31 -5.78
CA SER A 11 19.34 -24.21 -5.65
C SER A 11 17.90 -24.72 -5.82
N SER A 12 17.40 -25.48 -4.84
CA SER A 12 15.96 -25.78 -4.74
C SER A 12 15.25 -24.51 -4.26
N GLU A 13 14.79 -23.68 -5.20
CA GLU A 13 13.95 -22.54 -4.86
C GLU A 13 12.53 -23.04 -4.63
N GLN A 14 12.10 -23.01 -3.37
CA GLN A 14 10.74 -23.37 -2.99
C GLN A 14 9.75 -22.36 -3.59
N PRO A 15 8.52 -22.77 -3.92
CA PRO A 15 7.52 -21.87 -4.47
C PRO A 15 7.17 -20.78 -3.46
N ILE A 16 7.15 -19.54 -3.93
CA ILE A 16 6.87 -18.36 -3.11
C ILE A 16 5.62 -17.67 -3.64
N THR A 17 4.68 -17.43 -2.73
CA THR A 17 3.48 -16.62 -2.99
C THR A 17 3.57 -15.33 -2.18
N THR A 18 3.36 -14.19 -2.82
CA THR A 18 3.42 -12.87 -2.19
C THR A 18 2.26 -12.01 -2.64
N ILE A 19 1.75 -11.16 -1.75
CA ILE A 19 0.79 -10.11 -2.11
C ILE A 19 1.50 -8.76 -1.96
N ILE A 20 1.49 -7.94 -3.01
CA ILE A 20 2.16 -6.64 -3.00
C ILE A 20 1.49 -5.72 -1.97
N GLY A 21 2.31 -5.08 -1.14
CA GLY A 21 1.86 -4.09 -0.16
C GLY A 21 1.25 -4.67 1.13
N GLY A 22 1.25 -5.99 1.32
CA GLY A 22 0.90 -6.58 2.62
C GLY A 22 1.96 -6.32 3.71
N PRO A 23 1.68 -6.71 4.97
CA PRO A 23 0.54 -7.52 5.43
C PRO A 23 -0.76 -6.73 5.62
N ASP A 24 -0.70 -5.40 5.68
CA ASP A 24 -1.84 -4.51 5.87
C ASP A 24 -1.91 -3.46 4.75
N LEU A 25 -3.08 -3.31 4.14
CA LEU A 25 -3.35 -2.35 3.07
C LEU A 25 -4.47 -1.40 3.49
N TYR A 26 -4.31 -0.12 3.20
CA TYR A 26 -5.28 0.93 3.52
C TYR A 26 -5.83 1.53 2.23
N ILE A 27 -7.16 1.54 2.10
CA ILE A 27 -7.84 1.89 0.86
C ILE A 27 -8.98 2.85 1.18
N ASP A 28 -9.08 3.96 0.47
CA ASP A 28 -10.17 4.90 0.70
C ASP A 28 -11.51 4.37 0.18
N THR A 29 -12.59 4.61 0.91
CA THR A 29 -13.96 4.34 0.47
C THR A 29 -14.21 4.97 -0.91
N GLY A 30 -14.80 4.21 -1.83
CA GLY A 30 -15.11 4.64 -3.19
C GLY A 30 -13.99 4.42 -4.21
N SER A 31 -12.76 4.14 -3.77
CA SER A 31 -11.64 3.80 -4.66
C SER A 31 -11.71 2.35 -5.17
N THR A 32 -10.72 1.92 -5.95
CA THR A 32 -10.62 0.55 -6.46
C THR A 32 -9.59 -0.23 -5.66
N VAL A 33 -9.99 -1.34 -5.06
CA VAL A 33 -9.07 -2.33 -4.48
C VAL A 33 -8.38 -3.06 -5.61
N ASN A 34 -7.04 -3.08 -5.60
CA ASN A 34 -6.23 -3.89 -6.50
C ASN A 34 -5.25 -4.73 -5.69
N LEU A 35 -5.60 -5.99 -5.45
CA LEU A 35 -4.70 -6.93 -4.79
C LEU A 35 -3.93 -7.71 -5.86
N THR A 36 -2.61 -7.59 -5.83
CA THR A 36 -1.71 -8.27 -6.76
C THR A 36 -1.00 -9.41 -6.04
N CYS A 37 -1.35 -10.65 -6.39
CA CYS A 37 -0.69 -11.85 -5.91
C CYS A 37 0.33 -12.33 -6.95
N ILE A 38 1.57 -12.54 -6.52
CA ILE A 38 2.66 -13.03 -7.37
C ILE A 38 3.12 -14.39 -6.84
N VAL A 39 3.14 -15.38 -7.75
CA VAL A 39 3.64 -16.74 -7.49
C VAL A 39 4.91 -16.97 -8.31
N ARG A 40 6.00 -17.36 -7.63
CA ARG A 40 7.34 -17.55 -8.21
C ARG A 40 7.93 -18.90 -7.83
N HIS A 41 9.01 -19.27 -8.54
CA HIS A 41 9.81 -20.48 -8.29
C HIS A 41 8.97 -21.77 -8.41
N LEU A 42 8.10 -21.80 -9.40
CA LEU A 42 7.35 -22.99 -9.79
C LEU A 42 7.89 -23.54 -11.11
N PRO A 43 8.03 -24.87 -11.25
CA PRO A 43 8.44 -25.48 -12.51
C PRO A 43 7.38 -25.30 -13.61
N GLU A 44 6.10 -25.24 -13.22
CA GLU A 44 4.97 -25.01 -14.10
C GLU A 44 3.99 -24.01 -13.46
N PRO A 45 3.37 -23.11 -14.24
CA PRO A 45 2.36 -22.19 -13.73
C PRO A 45 1.18 -22.91 -13.06
N PRO A 46 0.64 -22.40 -11.94
CA PRO A 46 -0.54 -23.00 -11.31
C PRO A 46 -1.73 -23.07 -12.29
N PRO A 47 -2.42 -24.23 -12.39
CA PRO A 47 -3.66 -24.34 -13.16
C PRO A 47 -4.73 -23.35 -12.72
N LEU A 48 -4.81 -23.07 -11.41
CA LEU A 48 -5.80 -22.19 -10.81
C LEU A 48 -5.18 -21.36 -9.68
N ILE A 49 -5.64 -20.10 -9.55
CA ILE A 49 -5.43 -19.24 -8.39
C ILE A 49 -6.81 -18.79 -7.92
N GLN A 50 -7.17 -19.12 -6.68
CA GLN A 50 -8.41 -18.70 -6.05
C GLN A 50 -8.18 -17.55 -5.09
N TRP A 51 -9.21 -16.74 -4.86
CA TRP A 51 -9.23 -15.70 -3.85
C TRP A 51 -10.35 -15.93 -2.86
N THR A 52 -10.05 -15.76 -1.58
CA THR A 52 -11.05 -15.76 -0.50
C THR A 52 -11.04 -14.43 0.25
N HIS A 53 -12.21 -14.03 0.73
CA HIS A 53 -12.42 -12.92 1.65
C HIS A 53 -13.02 -13.47 2.93
N ASN A 54 -12.32 -13.27 4.06
CA ASN A 54 -12.70 -13.81 5.37
C ASN A 54 -13.04 -15.32 5.32
N GLU A 55 -12.15 -16.09 4.68
CA GLU A 55 -12.25 -17.55 4.51
C GLU A 55 -13.37 -18.05 3.60
N GLN A 56 -14.14 -17.14 2.98
CA GLN A 56 -15.18 -17.46 2.01
C GLN A 56 -14.71 -17.15 0.59
N GLU A 57 -15.07 -18.00 -0.36
CA GLU A 57 -14.77 -17.75 -1.78
C GLU A 57 -15.49 -16.48 -2.26
N ILE A 58 -14.77 -15.65 -3.02
CA ILE A 58 -15.31 -14.41 -3.54
C ILE A 58 -16.23 -14.71 -4.71
N ASN A 59 -17.49 -14.24 -4.63
CA ASN A 59 -18.43 -14.31 -5.75
C ASN A 59 -18.15 -13.19 -6.76
N TYR A 60 -17.53 -13.54 -7.88
CA TYR A 60 -17.23 -12.61 -8.97
C TYR A 60 -18.48 -12.10 -9.71
N ASP A 61 -19.57 -12.88 -9.70
CA ASP A 61 -20.86 -12.53 -10.32
C ASP A 61 -21.83 -11.86 -9.33
N SER A 62 -21.31 -11.28 -8.25
CA SER A 62 -22.15 -10.67 -7.22
C SER A 62 -23.05 -9.56 -7.80
N PRO A 63 -24.30 -9.40 -7.29
CA PRO A 63 -25.21 -8.32 -7.72
C PRO A 63 -24.64 -6.91 -7.52
N ARG A 64 -23.60 -6.76 -6.69
CA ARG A 64 -22.90 -5.49 -6.48
C ARG A 64 -22.18 -5.03 -7.75
N GLY A 65 -21.69 -5.98 -8.56
CA GLY A 65 -20.85 -5.75 -9.71
C GLY A 65 -19.47 -5.16 -9.36
N GLY A 66 -18.59 -5.12 -10.35
CA GLY A 66 -17.27 -4.49 -10.22
C GLY A 66 -16.26 -5.33 -9.42
N VAL A 67 -16.50 -6.63 -9.27
CA VAL A 67 -15.51 -7.59 -8.76
C VAL A 67 -15.01 -8.39 -9.95
N SER A 68 -13.69 -8.48 -10.15
CA SER A 68 -13.11 -9.27 -11.23
C SER A 68 -11.74 -9.82 -10.84
N VAL A 69 -11.37 -10.94 -11.44
CA VAL A 69 -10.05 -11.55 -11.31
C VAL A 69 -9.42 -11.70 -12.68
N ILE A 70 -8.16 -11.28 -12.79
CA ILE A 70 -7.34 -11.44 -13.98
C ILE A 70 -6.12 -12.25 -13.56
N THR A 71 -5.83 -13.35 -14.26
CA THR A 71 -4.65 -14.17 -13.97
C THR A 71 -3.77 -14.27 -15.21
N GLU A 72 -2.55 -13.77 -15.10
CA GLU A 72 -1.50 -13.84 -16.10
C GLU A 72 -0.58 -15.01 -15.76
N LYS A 73 -0.59 -16.05 -16.60
CA LYS A 73 0.25 -17.24 -16.43
C LYS A 73 1.56 -17.09 -17.20
N GLY A 74 2.65 -17.51 -16.57
CA GLY A 74 4.00 -17.50 -17.12
C GLY A 74 5.00 -18.01 -16.07
N ASP A 75 6.31 -17.84 -16.33
CA ASP A 75 7.39 -18.20 -15.38
C ASP A 75 7.17 -17.58 -14.00
N ILE A 76 6.57 -16.39 -13.99
CA ILE A 76 5.97 -15.76 -12.82
C ILE A 76 4.48 -15.63 -13.11
N THR A 77 3.65 -16.25 -12.27
CA THR A 77 2.20 -16.13 -12.41
C THR A 77 1.69 -15.01 -11.51
N THR A 78 0.92 -14.09 -12.08
CA THR A 78 0.37 -12.94 -11.36
C THR A 78 -1.14 -12.95 -11.43
N SER A 79 -1.81 -12.85 -10.28
CA SER A 79 -3.26 -12.77 -10.18
C SER A 79 -3.65 -11.43 -9.57
N TYR A 80 -4.57 -10.72 -10.24
CA TYR A 80 -5.10 -9.43 -9.82
C TYR A 80 -6.55 -9.61 -9.41
N LEU A 81 -6.86 -9.32 -8.14
CA LEU A 81 -8.24 -9.19 -7.67
C LEU A 81 -8.59 -7.71 -7.63
N LEU A 82 -9.60 -7.33 -8.42
CA LEU A 82 -10.07 -5.96 -8.58
C LEU A 82 -11.47 -5.82 -7.98
N ILE A 83 -11.65 -4.90 -7.02
CA ILE A 83 -12.95 -4.57 -6.42
C ILE A 83 -13.18 -3.07 -6.57
N GLN A 84 -14.15 -2.70 -7.40
CA GLN A 84 -14.51 -1.31 -7.66
C GLN A 84 -15.39 -0.73 -6.55
N ARG A 85 -15.27 0.59 -6.34
CA ARG A 85 -16.07 1.37 -5.38
C ARG A 85 -16.04 0.75 -3.98
N ALA A 86 -14.85 0.68 -3.39
CA ALA A 86 -14.60 0.08 -2.09
C ALA A 86 -15.59 0.59 -1.02
N ARG A 87 -16.09 -0.31 -0.19
CA ARG A 87 -16.98 -0.04 0.95
C ARG A 87 -16.31 -0.55 2.21
N SER A 88 -16.74 -0.04 3.37
CA SER A 88 -16.27 -0.53 4.67
C SER A 88 -16.42 -2.06 4.82
N THR A 89 -17.46 -2.65 4.23
CA THR A 89 -17.71 -4.11 4.21
C THR A 89 -16.69 -4.91 3.42
N ASP A 90 -15.91 -4.27 2.56
CA ASP A 90 -14.82 -4.95 1.83
C ASP A 90 -13.57 -5.07 2.70
N SER A 91 -13.52 -4.43 3.87
CA SER A 91 -12.43 -4.66 4.82
C SER A 91 -12.39 -6.12 5.28
N GLY A 92 -11.20 -6.63 5.55
CA GLY A 92 -11.01 -7.98 6.06
C GLY A 92 -9.81 -8.68 5.47
N LYS A 93 -9.75 -10.00 5.68
CA LYS A 93 -8.63 -10.84 5.26
C LYS A 93 -8.86 -11.33 3.85
N TYR A 94 -7.97 -10.99 2.94
CA TYR A 94 -7.94 -11.53 1.59
C TYR A 94 -6.81 -12.55 1.47
N THR A 95 -7.12 -13.75 0.99
CA THR A 95 -6.12 -14.80 0.80
C THR A 95 -6.07 -15.21 -0.66
N CYS A 96 -4.87 -15.17 -1.22
CA CYS A 96 -4.54 -15.75 -2.52
C CYS A 96 -4.16 -17.24 -2.32
N LEU A 97 -4.82 -18.13 -3.05
CA LEU A 97 -4.72 -19.58 -2.95
C LEU A 97 -4.32 -20.17 -4.32
N PRO A 98 -3.02 -20.25 -4.64
CA PRO A 98 -2.54 -21.01 -5.79
C PRO A 98 -2.70 -22.51 -5.56
N SER A 99 -3.02 -23.28 -6.59
CA SER A 99 -3.23 -24.74 -6.45
C SER A 99 -1.95 -25.56 -6.22
N THR A 100 -0.77 -24.99 -6.48
CA THR A 100 0.55 -25.66 -6.42
C THR A 100 1.58 -24.93 -5.56
N ALA A 101 1.17 -23.90 -4.80
CA ALA A 101 2.03 -23.14 -3.91
C ALA A 101 1.31 -22.80 -2.60
N ASN A 102 2.06 -22.35 -1.60
CA ASN A 102 1.49 -21.95 -0.32
C ASN A 102 0.60 -20.71 -0.48
N PRO A 103 -0.49 -20.58 0.31
CA PRO A 103 -1.32 -19.39 0.28
C PRO A 103 -0.62 -18.18 0.91
N MET A 104 -1.07 -16.99 0.54
CA MET A 104 -0.64 -15.73 1.15
C MET A 104 -1.85 -14.88 1.50
N THR A 105 -1.86 -14.28 2.68
CA THR A 105 -2.96 -13.46 3.20
C THR A 105 -2.51 -12.01 3.38
N VAL A 106 -3.41 -11.07 3.09
CA VAL A 106 -3.29 -9.64 3.37
C VAL A 106 -4.54 -9.15 4.09
N HIS A 107 -4.39 -8.18 4.99
CA HIS A 107 -5.50 -7.51 5.66
C HIS A 107 -5.78 -6.17 4.97
N VAL A 108 -6.99 -6.00 4.45
CA VAL A 108 -7.43 -4.75 3.82
C VAL A 108 -8.28 -3.96 4.82
N HIS A 109 -7.96 -2.68 4.97
CA HIS A 109 -8.66 -1.71 5.80
C HIS A 109 -9.23 -0.62 4.90
N VAL A 110 -10.56 -0.57 4.77
CA VAL A 110 -11.22 0.49 4.00
C VAL A 110 -11.51 1.69 4.89
N LEU A 111 -10.89 2.83 4.58
CA LEU A 111 -10.98 4.07 5.35
C LEU A 111 -12.15 4.92 4.87
N ASN A 112 -13.00 5.34 5.79
CA ASN A 112 -13.98 6.40 5.50
C ASN A 112 -13.24 7.73 5.39
N GLY A 113 -13.46 8.46 4.30
CA GLY A 113 -12.74 9.68 3.92
C GLY A 113 -12.89 10.89 4.85
N GLU A 114 -13.22 10.69 6.13
CA GLU A 114 -13.25 11.71 7.17
C GLU A 114 -11.91 11.82 7.92
N HIS A 115 -10.80 11.75 7.20
CA HIS A 115 -9.55 12.29 7.75
C HIS A 115 -9.41 13.73 7.27
N PRO A 116 -9.70 14.74 8.12
CA PRO A 116 -9.22 16.08 7.82
C PRO A 116 -7.72 15.92 7.63
N ALA A 117 -7.22 16.36 6.46
CA ALA A 117 -5.80 16.62 6.30
C ALA A 117 -5.31 17.26 7.59
N ALA A 118 -4.19 16.79 8.15
CA ALA A 118 -3.58 17.46 9.28
C ALA A 118 -3.19 18.87 8.82
N ILE A 119 -4.15 19.80 8.88
CA ILE A 119 -3.90 21.22 8.89
C ILE A 119 -3.20 21.40 10.22
N GLN A 120 -1.87 21.40 10.19
CA GLN A 120 -1.06 21.97 11.25
C GLN A 120 -1.36 23.47 11.25
N GLY A 121 -2.52 23.81 11.81
CA GLY A 121 -2.96 25.16 12.07
C GLY A 121 -2.00 25.77 13.08
N SER A 122 -1.42 26.90 12.68
CA SER A 122 -0.85 27.92 13.54
C SER A 122 0.33 27.49 14.42
N LYS A 123 1.56 27.64 13.89
CA LYS A 123 2.50 28.45 14.66
C LYS A 123 2.18 29.90 14.34
N GLY A 124 1.36 30.48 15.21
CA GLY A 124 1.10 31.91 15.20
C GLY A 124 2.40 32.69 15.10
N LEU A 125 2.31 33.87 14.52
CA LEU A 125 3.32 34.92 14.65
C LEU A 125 3.61 35.12 16.14
N ARG A 126 4.55 34.35 16.69
CA ARG A 126 5.19 34.68 17.95
C ARG A 126 6.11 35.83 17.58
N GLY A 127 5.53 37.03 17.55
CA GLY A 127 6.25 38.28 17.50
C GLY A 127 7.31 38.21 18.58
N SER A 128 8.53 37.89 18.14
CA SER A 128 9.66 37.72 19.02
C SER A 128 9.83 39.07 19.71
N THR A 129 9.68 39.11 21.03
CA THR A 129 9.99 40.29 21.85
C THR A 129 11.34 40.89 21.46
N VAL A 130 12.27 40.06 20.98
CA VAL A 130 13.56 40.45 20.42
C VAL A 130 13.44 41.39 19.21
N VAL A 131 12.51 41.15 18.26
CA VAL A 131 12.31 42.02 17.09
C VAL A 131 11.80 43.39 17.53
N THR A 132 10.88 43.43 18.49
CA THR A 132 10.37 44.69 19.06
C THR A 132 11.48 45.48 19.77
N PHE A 133 12.35 44.81 20.54
CA PHE A 133 13.49 45.45 21.20
C PHE A 133 14.53 46.00 20.21
N VAL A 134 14.86 45.26 19.15
CA VAL A 134 15.79 45.73 18.11
C VAL A 134 15.26 46.97 17.39
N LEU A 135 13.96 46.99 17.06
CA LEU A 135 13.33 48.13 16.39
C LEU A 135 13.34 49.39 17.27
N VAL A 136 13.09 49.24 18.58
CA VAL A 136 13.16 50.35 19.54
C VAL A 136 14.59 50.88 19.68
N LEU A 137 15.61 50.00 19.76
CA LEU A 137 17.01 50.43 19.85
C LEU A 137 17.49 51.16 18.59
N VAL A 138 17.07 50.73 17.40
CA VAL A 138 17.39 51.42 16.14
C VAL A 138 16.74 52.81 16.09
N LEU A 139 15.47 52.93 16.50
CA LEU A 139 14.77 54.22 16.54
C LEU A 139 15.39 55.19 17.56
N VAL A 140 15.83 54.71 18.72
CA VAL A 140 16.54 55.55 19.72
C VAL A 140 17.94 55.92 19.24
N GLY A 141 18.68 54.99 18.61
CA GLY A 141 20.00 55.23 18.06
C GLY A 141 20.01 56.24 16.91
N LEU A 142 19.00 56.21 16.03
CA LEU A 142 18.84 57.18 14.95
C LEU A 142 18.55 58.61 15.44
N ARG A 143 17.96 58.77 16.64
CA ARG A 143 17.78 60.09 17.27
C ARG A 143 19.04 60.60 17.99
N ALA A 144 20.01 59.72 18.26
CA ALA A 144 21.23 60.04 19.00
C ALA A 144 22.39 60.51 18.11
N PHE A 145 22.25 60.46 16.78
CA PHE A 145 23.19 61.11 15.85
C PHE A 145 22.64 62.48 15.45
N PRO A 146 23.07 63.58 16.09
CA PRO A 146 22.84 64.90 15.52
C PRO A 146 23.67 64.97 14.23
N VAL A 147 22.98 65.07 13.09
CA VAL A 147 23.59 65.45 11.83
C VAL A 147 24.23 66.82 12.05
N ARG A 148 25.56 66.88 12.01
CA ARG A 148 26.30 68.13 11.87
C ARG A 148 26.84 68.21 10.45
#